data_AF-A0A850ENY4-F1
#
_entry.id   AF-A0A850ENY4-F1
#
_cell.length_a   1.000
_cell.length_b   1.000
_cell.length_c   1.000
_cell.angle_alpha   90.00
_cell.angle_beta   90.00
_cell.angle_gamma   90.00
#
_symmetry.space_group_name_H-M   'P 1'
#
loop_
_entity.id
_entity.type
_entity.pdbx_description
1 polymer ?
#
loop_
_entity_poly.entity_id
_entity_poly.type
_entity_poly.pdbx_seq_one_letter_code
_entity_poly.pdbx_strand_id
1 'polypeptide(L)'
;MLTTDEVSTWIADNVLDTAAWDKLPLKQPLAIKQAERNLTRWYPTVVLTVELVSLQAIWEMEGLDPALKYQKHSVKSVNDNGEGVTYSGIRDVVAPDVRDLLGKTASEIAEEEAAGGTDLQYGGSLI
;
A
#
# COMPACT_ATOMS: atom_id res chain seq x y z
N MET A 1 16.15 -9.72 -4.58
CA MET A 1 15.49 -8.74 -5.47
C MET A 1 14.76 -9.54 -6.51
N LEU A 2 13.45 -9.39 -6.56
CA LEU A 2 12.62 -10.17 -7.46
C LEU A 2 12.71 -9.62 -8.88
N THR A 3 12.68 -10.52 -9.86
CA THR A 3 12.70 -10.14 -11.26
C THR A 3 11.32 -9.71 -11.74
N THR A 4 11.28 -8.90 -12.81
CA THR A 4 10.01 -8.50 -13.43
C THR A 4 9.24 -9.69 -13.97
N ASP A 5 9.93 -10.72 -14.46
CA ASP A 5 9.31 -11.92 -15.02
C ASP A 5 8.65 -12.77 -13.92
N GLU A 6 9.30 -12.96 -12.77
CA GLU A 6 8.72 -13.68 -11.62
C GLU A 6 7.45 -13.00 -11.13
N VAL A 7 7.49 -11.67 -10.98
CA VAL A 7 6.33 -10.88 -10.55
C VAL A 7 5.22 -10.92 -11.60
N SER A 8 5.55 -10.74 -12.87
CA SER A 8 4.55 -10.75 -13.96
C SER A 8 3.87 -12.11 -14.10
N THR A 9 4.63 -13.20 -13.94
CA THR A 9 4.09 -14.56 -13.98
C THR A 9 3.13 -14.78 -12.82
N TRP A 10 3.54 -14.40 -11.60
CA TRP A 10 2.68 -14.54 -10.44
C TRP A 10 1.38 -13.73 -10.58
N ILE A 11 1.47 -12.50 -11.08
CA ILE A 11 0.30 -11.64 -11.32
C ILE A 11 -0.65 -12.29 -12.33
N ALA A 12 -0.14 -12.77 -13.46
CA ALA A 12 -0.96 -13.40 -14.49
C ALA A 12 -1.69 -14.65 -13.99
N ASP A 13 -1.08 -15.38 -13.05
CA ASP A 13 -1.64 -16.62 -12.50
C ASP A 13 -2.63 -16.38 -11.34
N ASN A 14 -2.53 -15.26 -10.62
CA ASN A 14 -3.21 -15.06 -9.33
C ASN A 14 -4.11 -13.81 -9.27
N VAL A 15 -4.02 -12.89 -10.22
CA VAL A 15 -4.77 -11.62 -10.21
C VAL A 15 -5.72 -11.55 -11.40
N LEU A 16 -7.00 -11.32 -11.14
CA LEU A 16 -8.03 -11.23 -12.19
C LEU A 16 -7.98 -9.90 -12.96
N ASP A 17 -7.76 -8.79 -12.26
CA ASP A 17 -7.64 -7.46 -12.88
C ASP A 17 -6.16 -7.06 -13.01
N THR A 18 -5.60 -7.31 -14.19
CA THR A 18 -4.22 -6.94 -14.52
C THR A 18 -4.14 -5.62 -15.30
N ALA A 19 -5.24 -4.89 -15.47
CA ALA A 19 -5.31 -3.75 -16.38
C ALA A 19 -4.28 -2.66 -16.02
N ALA A 20 -4.10 -2.37 -14.73
CA ALA A 20 -3.11 -1.40 -14.25
C ALA A 20 -1.66 -1.87 -14.49
N TRP A 21 -1.41 -3.18 -14.38
CA TRP A 21 -0.12 -3.79 -14.62
C TRP A 21 0.28 -3.73 -16.10
N ASP A 22 -0.66 -4.03 -16.99
CA ASP A 22 -0.43 -4.14 -18.43
C ASP A 22 -0.39 -2.78 -19.15
N LYS A 23 -1.00 -1.75 -18.57
CA LYS A 23 -1.09 -0.40 -19.16
C LYS A 23 0.26 0.28 -19.37
N LEU A 24 1.23 0.05 -18.49
CA LEU A 24 2.54 0.73 -18.52
C LEU A 24 3.73 -0.22 -18.25
N PRO A 25 4.06 -1.14 -19.19
CA PRO A 25 5.09 -2.16 -18.97
C PRO A 25 6.47 -1.59 -18.61
N LEU A 26 6.83 -0.44 -19.18
CA LEU A 26 8.10 0.25 -18.91
C LEU A 26 8.25 0.71 -17.45
N LYS A 27 7.15 0.79 -16.68
CA LYS A 27 7.16 1.19 -15.27
C LYS A 27 7.16 0.00 -14.31
N GLN A 28 6.88 -1.22 -14.78
CA GLN A 28 6.83 -2.42 -13.95
C GLN A 28 8.12 -2.66 -13.13
N PRO A 29 9.34 -2.55 -13.69
CA PRO A 29 10.57 -2.73 -12.90
C PRO A 29 10.74 -1.67 -11.80
N LEU A 30 10.23 -0.45 -12.03
CA LEU A 30 10.26 0.62 -11.04
C LEU A 30 9.22 0.39 -9.94
N ALA A 31 8.03 -0.07 -10.29
CA ALA A 31 6.98 -0.40 -9.34
C ALA A 31 7.43 -1.50 -8.37
N ILE A 32 8.09 -2.55 -8.88
CA ILE A 32 8.68 -3.63 -8.06
C ILE A 32 9.71 -3.07 -7.08
N LYS A 33 10.66 -2.24 -7.55
CA LYS A 33 11.66 -1.59 -6.69
C LYS A 33 11.04 -0.73 -5.60
N GLN A 34 9.99 0.00 -5.95
CA GLN A 34 9.27 0.85 -5.02
C GLN A 34 8.51 0.03 -3.99
N ALA A 35 7.82 -1.02 -4.41
CA ALA A 35 7.15 -1.98 -3.55
C ALA A 35 8.12 -2.63 -2.56
N GLU A 36 9.23 -3.20 -3.03
CA GLU A 36 10.25 -3.82 -2.16
C GLU A 36 10.78 -2.84 -1.10
N ARG A 37 11.14 -1.62 -1.51
CA ARG A 37 11.65 -0.59 -0.59
C ARG A 37 10.61 -0.19 0.45
N ASN A 38 9.37 -0.01 0.01
CA ASN A 38 8.28 0.43 0.87
C ASN A 38 7.89 -0.68 1.87
N LEU A 39 7.74 -1.91 1.41
CA LEU A 39 7.44 -3.07 2.27
C LEU A 39 8.55 -3.32 3.28
N THR A 40 9.82 -3.20 2.89
CA THR A 40 10.95 -3.33 3.84
C THR A 40 10.89 -2.25 4.93
N ARG A 41 10.40 -1.05 4.59
CA ARG A 41 10.26 0.05 5.55
C ARG A 41 9.08 -0.17 6.50
N TRP A 42 7.94 -0.64 5.98
CA TRP A 42 6.71 -0.81 6.77
C TRP A 42 6.69 -2.11 7.57
N TYR A 43 7.34 -3.16 7.05
CA TYR A 43 7.39 -4.50 7.61
C TYR A 43 8.84 -5.01 7.64
N PRO A 44 9.70 -4.40 8.48
CA PRO A 44 11.15 -4.68 8.48
C PRO A 44 11.52 -6.11 8.88
N THR A 45 10.62 -6.82 9.57
CA THR A 45 10.81 -8.20 10.02
C THR A 45 10.25 -9.25 9.07
N VAL A 46 9.53 -8.83 8.02
CA VAL A 46 8.86 -9.74 7.07
C VAL A 46 9.81 -10.08 5.93
N VAL A 47 9.88 -11.37 5.58
CA VAL A 47 10.58 -11.83 4.39
C VAL A 47 9.72 -11.52 3.17
N LEU A 48 10.25 -10.71 2.25
CA LEU A 48 9.53 -10.36 1.02
C LEU A 48 9.38 -11.57 0.11
N THR A 49 8.14 -12.00 -0.11
CA THR A 49 7.77 -13.05 -1.07
C THR A 49 7.34 -12.45 -2.40
N VAL A 50 7.29 -13.28 -3.45
CA VAL A 50 6.80 -12.85 -4.78
C VAL A 50 5.37 -12.32 -4.70
N GLU A 51 4.52 -13.00 -3.94
CA GLU A 51 3.14 -12.58 -3.68
C GLU A 51 3.05 -11.17 -3.08
N LEU A 52 3.73 -10.91 -1.96
CA LEU A 52 3.66 -9.61 -1.28
C LEU A 52 4.13 -8.46 -2.17
N VAL A 53 5.23 -8.69 -2.89
CA VAL A 53 5.77 -7.68 -3.81
C VAL A 53 4.88 -7.50 -5.03
N SER A 54 4.25 -8.56 -5.54
CA SER A 54 3.33 -8.48 -6.68
C SER A 54 2.08 -7.67 -6.35
N LEU A 55 1.44 -7.97 -5.21
CA LEU A 55 0.26 -7.25 -4.74
C LEU A 55 0.57 -5.77 -4.51
N GLN A 56 1.69 -5.47 -3.84
CA GLN A 56 2.09 -4.07 -3.65
C GLN A 56 2.51 -3.40 -4.97
N ALA A 57 3.17 -4.10 -5.90
CA ALA A 57 3.61 -3.51 -7.16
C ALA A 57 2.44 -3.13 -8.08
N ILE A 58 1.41 -3.96 -8.18
CA ILE A 58 0.15 -3.60 -8.86
C ILE A 58 -0.47 -2.37 -8.19
N TRP A 59 -0.52 -2.36 -6.87
CA TRP A 59 -1.02 -1.20 -6.13
C TRP A 59 -0.21 0.06 -6.43
N GLU A 60 1.12 0.01 -6.52
CA GLU A 60 1.90 1.20 -6.91
C GLU A 60 1.58 1.65 -8.36
N MET A 61 1.31 0.71 -9.26
CA MET A 61 0.95 0.98 -10.66
C MET A 61 -0.44 1.61 -10.80
N GLU A 62 -1.44 1.14 -10.07
CA GLU A 62 -2.76 1.76 -10.00
C GLU A 62 -2.69 3.20 -9.48
N GLY A 63 -1.84 3.46 -8.48
CA GLY A 63 -1.61 4.80 -7.94
C GLY A 63 -0.90 5.75 -8.91
N LEU A 64 -0.40 5.23 -10.03
CA LEU A 64 0.17 6.03 -11.11
C LEU A 64 -0.91 6.64 -12.01
N ASP A 65 -2.16 6.14 -11.92
CA ASP A 65 -3.30 6.75 -12.57
C ASP A 65 -3.55 8.16 -11.97
N PRO A 66 -3.52 9.23 -12.79
CA PRO A 66 -3.76 10.60 -12.34
C PRO A 66 -5.02 10.75 -11.48
N ALA A 67 -6.10 10.01 -11.80
CA ALA A 67 -7.36 10.08 -11.05
C ALA A 67 -7.19 9.66 -9.58
N LEU A 68 -6.33 8.68 -9.30
CA LEU A 68 -6.03 8.17 -7.96
C LEU A 68 -4.93 8.98 -7.25
N LYS A 69 -3.99 9.54 -8.01
CA LYS A 69 -2.86 10.32 -7.49
C LYS A 69 -3.23 11.74 -7.04
N TYR A 70 -4.21 12.37 -7.69
CA TYR A 70 -4.70 13.73 -7.35
C TYR A 70 -5.75 13.75 -6.23
N GLN A 71 -6.07 12.62 -5.62
CA GLN A 71 -6.92 12.51 -4.42
C GLN A 71 -6.39 13.37 -3.25
N LYS A 72 -5.07 13.67 -3.22
CA LYS A 72 -4.45 14.62 -2.27
C LYS A 72 -4.77 16.10 -2.49
N HIS A 73 -5.38 16.47 -3.62
CA HIS A 73 -5.67 17.86 -4.00
C HIS A 73 -7.15 18.12 -4.20
N SER A 74 -8.05 17.61 -3.35
CA SER A 74 -9.47 18.05 -3.28
C SER A 74 -10.18 18.22 -4.63
N VAL A 75 -9.86 17.40 -5.65
CA VAL A 75 -10.53 17.50 -6.95
C VAL A 75 -11.84 16.75 -6.85
N LYS A 76 -12.95 17.48 -6.70
CA LYS A 76 -14.30 16.93 -6.45
C LYS A 76 -15.01 16.34 -7.67
N SER A 77 -14.41 16.31 -8.87
CA SER A 77 -14.99 15.68 -10.05
C SER A 77 -14.02 15.73 -11.24
N VAL A 78 -13.84 14.63 -11.95
CA VAL A 78 -13.41 14.64 -13.36
C VAL A 78 -14.58 14.08 -14.17
N ASN A 79 -15.15 14.93 -15.02
CA ASN A 79 -16.32 14.60 -15.83
C ASN A 79 -15.81 14.17 -17.21
N ASP A 80 -15.97 12.90 -17.55
CA ASP A 80 -16.04 12.43 -18.94
C ASP A 80 -17.06 11.28 -18.99
N ASN A 81 -18.25 11.56 -19.54
CA ASN A 81 -19.27 10.60 -19.96
C ASN A 81 -20.08 9.81 -18.90
N GLY A 82 -20.65 10.50 -17.91
CA GLY A 82 -22.00 10.14 -17.41
C GLY A 82 -22.10 9.05 -16.34
N GLU A 83 -21.02 8.39 -15.95
CA GLU A 83 -20.97 7.62 -14.70
C GLU A 83 -19.92 8.26 -13.77
N GLY A 84 -20.39 9.16 -12.91
CA GLY A 84 -19.56 9.79 -11.89
C GLY A 84 -19.17 8.76 -10.83
N VAL A 85 -17.99 8.14 -10.98
CA VAL A 85 -17.42 7.30 -9.92
C VAL A 85 -16.95 8.22 -8.80
N THR A 86 -17.68 8.17 -7.68
CA THR A 86 -17.39 8.98 -6.50
C THR A 86 -16.37 8.22 -5.65
N TYR A 87 -15.08 8.55 -5.78
CA TYR A 87 -14.03 7.90 -5.00
C TYR A 87 -13.90 8.56 -3.61
N SER A 88 -14.51 7.96 -2.60
CA SER A 88 -14.41 8.42 -1.20
C SER A 88 -13.23 7.78 -0.49
N GLY A 89 -12.22 8.57 -0.09
CA GLY A 89 -11.15 8.12 0.81
C GLY A 89 -9.79 8.77 0.53
N ILE A 90 -8.81 8.52 1.39
CA ILE A 90 -7.38 8.70 1.09
C ILE A 90 -6.90 7.31 0.71
N ARG A 91 -6.32 7.13 -0.47
CA ARG A 91 -5.73 5.85 -0.88
C ARG A 91 -4.70 5.40 0.15
N ASP A 92 -4.87 4.19 0.65
CA ASP A 92 -3.92 3.59 1.57
C ASP A 92 -2.55 3.39 0.91
N VAL A 93 -1.51 3.57 1.71
CA VAL A 93 -0.12 3.48 1.23
C VAL A 93 0.28 2.01 1.01
N VAL A 94 -0.26 1.12 1.83
CA VAL A 94 -0.12 -0.34 1.71
C VAL A 94 -1.31 -0.88 0.91
N ALA A 95 -1.05 -1.83 0.02
CA ALA A 95 -2.13 -2.54 -0.68
C ALA A 95 -3.08 -3.23 0.32
N PRO A 96 -4.40 -3.18 0.11
CA PRO A 96 -5.37 -3.83 0.99
C PRO A 96 -5.07 -5.32 1.24
N ASP A 97 -4.76 -6.08 0.18
CA ASP A 97 -4.45 -7.51 0.31
C ASP A 97 -3.18 -7.76 1.14
N VAL A 98 -2.16 -6.90 0.98
CA VAL A 98 -0.94 -6.97 1.80
C VAL A 98 -1.25 -6.63 3.26
N ARG A 99 -2.17 -5.69 3.49
CA ARG A 99 -2.62 -5.32 4.84
C ARG A 99 -3.44 -6.44 5.48
N ASP A 100 -4.24 -7.16 4.72
CA ASP A 100 -4.99 -8.32 5.20
C ASP A 100 -4.03 -9.49 5.57
N LEU A 101 -2.94 -9.67 4.81
CA LEU A 101 -1.93 -10.69 5.08
C LEU A 101 -1.01 -10.35 6.27
N LEU A 102 -0.54 -9.11 6.37
CA LEU A 102 0.50 -8.71 7.33
C LEU A 102 -0.03 -7.91 8.52
N GLY A 103 -1.26 -7.41 8.44
CA GLY A 103 -1.86 -6.57 9.46
C GLY A 103 -1.36 -5.13 9.42
N LYS A 104 -1.15 -4.54 10.60
CA LYS A 104 -0.71 -3.15 10.77
C LYS A 104 0.77 -3.01 10.48
N THR A 105 1.16 -1.85 9.98
CA THR A 105 2.57 -1.52 9.76
C THR A 105 3.32 -1.33 11.08
N ALA A 106 4.64 -1.46 11.05
CA ALA A 106 5.49 -1.27 12.24
C ALA A 106 5.34 0.14 12.86
N SER A 107 5.09 1.17 12.05
CA SER A 107 4.86 2.53 12.54
C SER A 107 3.53 2.65 13.29
N GLU A 108 2.46 2.03 12.79
CA GLU A 108 1.16 2.03 13.47
C GLU A 108 1.21 1.26 14.80
N ILE A 109 1.95 0.14 14.83
CA ILE A 109 2.17 -0.62 16.07
C ILE A 109 2.93 0.23 17.10
N ALA A 110 4.00 0.92 16.67
CA ALA A 110 4.77 1.80 17.55
C ALA A 110 3.94 2.99 18.06
N GLU A 111 3.04 3.54 17.25
CA GLU A 111 2.11 4.59 17.68
C GLU A 111 1.09 4.08 18.70
N GLU A 112 0.54 2.87 18.53
CA GLU A 112 -0.36 2.26 19.51
C GLU A 112 0.32 1.94 20.84
N GLU A 113 1.56 1.45 20.80
CA GLU A 113 2.38 1.23 22.00
C GLU A 113 2.71 2.55 22.72
N ALA A 114 3.01 3.61 21.97
CA ALA A 114 3.25 4.93 22.53
C ALA A 114 1.97 5.55 23.14
N ALA A 115 0.81 5.34 22.53
CA ALA A 115 -0.47 5.82 23.03
C ALA A 115 -0.97 5.04 24.27
N GLY A 116 -0.62 3.76 24.39
CA GLY A 116 -0.93 2.92 25.56
C GLY A 116 -0.02 3.14 26.79
N GLY A 117 1.06 3.92 26.65
CA GLY A 117 2.13 4.04 27.66
C GLY A 117 1.90 5.09 28.76
N THR A 118 0.81 5.86 28.75
CA THR A 118 0.64 7.04 29.63
C THR A 118 -0.29 6.87 30.84
N ASP A 119 -0.64 5.65 31.26
CA ASP A 119 -1.61 5.42 32.36
C ASP A 119 -1.03 4.76 33.63
N LEU A 120 0.25 5.02 33.96
CA LEU A 120 0.76 4.77 35.31
C LEU A 120 0.73 6.06 36.14
N GLN A 121 -0.44 6.40 36.66
CA GLN A 121 -0.58 7.39 37.73
C GLN A 121 0.13 6.87 38.98
N TYR A 122 1.39 7.25 39.19
CA TYR A 122 2.04 7.10 40.49
C TYR A 122 1.41 8.08 41.47
N GLY A 123 0.34 7.65 42.14
CA GLY A 123 -0.28 8.35 43.26
C GLY A 123 0.66 8.36 44.46
N GLY A 124 1.56 9.36 44.52
CA GLY A 124 2.39 9.63 45.68
C GLY A 124 1.54 10.17 46.84
N SER A 125 1.26 9.34 47.83
CA SER A 125 0.86 9.78 49.17
C SER A 125 2.11 10.32 49.88
N LEU A 126 2.10 11.61 50.21
CA LEU A 126 2.97 12.17 51.24
C LEU A 126 2.44 11.70 52.61
N ILE A 127 3.24 10.94 53.35
CA ILE A 127 3.11 10.77 54.81
C ILE A 127 4.19 11.62 55.46
#